data_AF-A0A183BKH7-F1
#
_entry.id   AF-A0A183BKH7-F1
#
_cell.length_a   1.000
_cell.length_b   1.000
_cell.length_c   1.000
_cell.angle_alpha   90.00
_cell.angle_beta   90.00
_cell.angle_gamma   90.00
#
_symmetry.space_group_name_H-M   'P 1'
#
loop_
_entity.id
_entity.type
_entity.pdbx_description
1 polymer ?
#
loop_
_entity_poly.entity_id
_entity_poly.type
_entity_poly.pdbx_seq_one_letter_code
_entity_poly.pdbx_strand_id
1 'polypeptide(L)'
;MDTPDFYCLCGYVHVLTGAKWIGLVGTAAYTFGLFCALLSQSLSMAFLCIVTVPFYVSLLYAYNRHEPRLYIPFMVVNGLEMLLTVFYVLFLIIMLLFVPEFWHRHLVISLNDGYVTVEETDADEGYEIRFVTVILLSTISLLLALLAWFQTIVHRAYCYMRIEQHTLIPPQLHPAFVLTKTKLGFADPHQLEDGQEQQRESRLA
;
A
#
# COMPACT_ATOMS: atom_id res chain seq x y z
N MET A 1 22.84 0.33 31.35
CA MET A 1 21.46 0.49 31.85
C MET A 1 20.68 1.03 30.68
N ASP A 2 20.17 0.12 29.84
CA ASP A 2 19.41 0.48 28.65
C ASP A 2 17.99 0.79 29.10
N THR A 3 17.64 2.06 29.05
CA THR A 3 16.25 2.49 29.25
C THR A 3 15.39 1.79 28.19
N PRO A 4 14.32 1.06 28.56
CA PRO A 4 13.42 0.54 27.57
C PRO A 4 12.82 1.73 26.83
N ASP A 5 13.13 1.84 25.54
CA ASP A 5 12.49 2.80 24.66
C ASP A 5 10.99 2.57 24.79
N PHE A 6 10.32 3.49 25.47
CA PHE A 6 8.88 3.61 25.44
C PHE A 6 8.52 3.90 23.98
N TYR A 7 8.32 2.83 23.20
CA TYR A 7 7.60 2.88 21.96
C TYR A 7 6.32 3.67 22.26
N CYS A 8 6.25 4.90 21.75
CA CYS A 8 5.08 5.72 21.98
C CYS A 8 3.89 4.91 21.47
N LEU A 9 2.99 4.48 22.38
CA LEU A 9 1.82 3.64 22.04
C LEU A 9 1.03 4.24 20.87
N CYS A 10 1.04 5.56 20.78
CA CYS A 10 0.51 6.35 19.68
C CYS A 10 1.08 5.93 18.32
N GLY A 11 2.40 5.80 18.20
CA GLY A 11 3.09 5.35 16.98
C GLY A 11 2.72 3.92 16.58
N TYR A 12 2.59 3.01 17.54
CA TYR A 12 2.13 1.64 17.28
C TYR A 12 0.71 1.64 16.69
N VAL A 13 -0.25 2.32 17.34
CA VAL A 13 -1.66 2.35 16.89
C VAL A 13 -1.79 3.04 15.53
N HIS A 14 -1.10 4.17 15.31
CA HIS A 14 -1.15 4.89 14.03
C HIS A 14 -0.56 4.07 12.89
N VAL A 15 0.54 3.36 13.11
CA VAL A 15 1.19 2.55 12.07
C VAL A 15 0.36 1.31 11.74
N LEU A 16 -0.19 0.60 12.74
CA LEU A 16 -1.09 -0.53 12.49
C LEU A 16 -2.36 -0.11 11.76
N THR A 17 -2.97 1.00 12.21
CA THR A 17 -4.17 1.57 11.57
C THR A 17 -3.85 2.04 10.15
N GLY A 18 -2.67 2.62 9.93
CA GLY A 18 -2.18 3.00 8.61
C GLY A 18 -2.07 1.80 7.68
N ALA A 19 -1.45 0.70 8.13
CA ALA A 19 -1.34 -0.52 7.34
C ALA A 19 -2.71 -1.13 6.99
N LYS A 20 -3.67 -1.07 7.93
CA LYS A 20 -5.07 -1.45 7.66
C LYS A 20 -5.70 -0.59 6.57
N TRP A 21 -5.54 0.74 6.64
CA TRP A 21 -6.08 1.65 5.63
C TRP A 21 -5.45 1.44 4.25
N ILE A 22 -4.14 1.18 4.19
CA ILE A 22 -3.46 0.81 2.93
C ILE A 22 -4.10 -0.45 2.34
N GLY A 23 -4.29 -1.49 3.15
CA GLY A 23 -5.00 -2.71 2.74
C GLY A 23 -6.41 -2.44 2.22
N LEU A 24 -7.18 -1.62 2.94
CA LEU A 24 -8.58 -1.32 2.60
C LEU A 24 -8.72 -0.49 1.33
N VAL A 25 -7.98 0.62 1.26
CA VAL A 25 -8.01 1.52 0.10
C VAL A 25 -7.46 0.81 -1.13
N GLY A 26 -6.36 0.06 -1.00
CA GLY A 26 -5.81 -0.71 -2.11
C GLY A 26 -6.78 -1.78 -2.61
N THR A 27 -7.38 -2.58 -1.71
CA THR A 27 -8.38 -3.59 -2.10
C THR A 27 -9.56 -2.94 -2.83
N ALA A 28 -10.08 -1.82 -2.32
CA ALA A 28 -11.19 -1.11 -2.95
C ALA A 28 -10.79 -0.54 -4.32
N ALA A 29 -9.61 0.06 -4.43
CA ALA A 29 -9.12 0.64 -5.69
C ALA A 29 -8.90 -0.42 -6.77
N TYR A 30 -8.25 -1.55 -6.46
CA TYR A 30 -7.98 -2.59 -7.45
C TYR A 30 -9.21 -3.45 -7.76
N THR A 31 -10.18 -3.60 -6.85
CA THR A 31 -11.46 -4.25 -7.18
C THR A 31 -12.33 -3.36 -8.07
N PHE A 32 -12.36 -2.05 -7.81
CA PHE A 32 -12.99 -1.08 -8.72
C PHE A 32 -12.27 -1.05 -10.07
N GLY A 33 -10.93 -1.04 -10.07
CA GLY A 33 -10.11 -1.12 -11.27
C GLY A 33 -10.37 -2.38 -12.09
N LEU A 34 -10.57 -3.53 -11.44
CA LEU A 34 -10.96 -4.77 -12.10
C LEU A 34 -12.32 -4.63 -12.80
N PHE A 35 -13.31 -4.05 -12.13
CA PHE A 35 -14.62 -3.79 -12.73
C PHE A 35 -14.50 -2.89 -13.97
N CYS A 36 -13.73 -1.81 -13.88
CA CYS A 36 -13.45 -0.93 -15.02
C CYS A 36 -12.72 -1.66 -16.16
N ALA A 37 -11.72 -2.49 -15.85
CA ALA A 37 -10.95 -3.23 -16.84
C ALA A 37 -11.81 -4.28 -17.57
N LEU A 38 -12.74 -4.92 -16.87
CA LEU A 38 -13.70 -5.84 -17.49
C LEU A 38 -14.69 -5.10 -18.41
N LEU A 39 -15.17 -3.92 -18.01
CA LEU A 39 -16.01 -3.08 -18.87
C LEU A 39 -15.27 -2.58 -20.11
N SER A 40 -14.00 -2.19 -19.96
CA SER A 40 -13.15 -1.72 -21.05
C SER A 40 -12.50 -2.84 -21.85
N GLN A 41 -12.82 -4.11 -21.55
CA GLN A 41 -12.25 -5.31 -22.19
C GLN A 41 -10.71 -5.36 -22.18
N SER A 42 -10.08 -4.72 -21.20
CA SER A 42 -8.61 -4.68 -21.07
C SER A 42 -8.13 -5.88 -20.25
N LEU A 43 -7.78 -6.97 -20.94
CA LEU A 43 -7.33 -8.21 -20.29
C LEU A 43 -6.05 -8.00 -19.46
N SER A 44 -5.14 -7.13 -19.90
CA SER A 44 -3.91 -6.82 -19.17
C SER A 44 -4.18 -6.12 -17.84
N MET A 45 -5.06 -5.11 -17.83
CA MET A 45 -5.44 -4.40 -16.61
C MET A 45 -6.26 -5.29 -15.67
N ALA A 46 -7.13 -6.15 -16.22
CA ALA A 46 -7.90 -7.11 -15.43
C ALA A 46 -6.96 -8.13 -14.75
N PHE A 47 -6.00 -8.67 -15.49
CA PHE A 47 -4.99 -9.58 -14.95
C PHE A 47 -4.18 -8.92 -13.82
N LEU A 48 -3.70 -7.68 -14.04
CA LEU A 48 -2.98 -6.93 -13.02
C LEU A 48 -3.81 -6.78 -11.75
N CYS A 49 -5.08 -6.38 -11.87
CA CYS A 49 -5.95 -6.23 -10.71
C CYS A 49 -6.19 -7.56 -9.97
N ILE A 50 -6.44 -8.65 -10.71
CA ILE A 50 -6.65 -9.99 -10.13
C ILE A 50 -5.43 -10.46 -9.33
N VAL A 51 -4.22 -10.22 -9.86
CA VAL A 51 -2.97 -10.59 -9.19
C VAL A 51 -2.70 -9.71 -7.97
N THR A 52 -3.03 -8.41 -8.04
CA THR A 52 -2.67 -7.45 -6.99
C THR A 52 -3.64 -7.45 -5.79
N VAL A 53 -4.94 -7.67 -6.01
CA VAL A 53 -5.96 -7.68 -4.95
C VAL A 53 -5.62 -8.61 -3.78
N PRO A 54 -5.20 -9.88 -3.99
CA PRO A 54 -4.84 -10.79 -2.91
C PRO A 54 -3.78 -10.25 -1.94
N PHE A 55 -2.81 -9.46 -2.40
CA PHE A 55 -1.75 -8.89 -1.54
C PHE A 55 -2.28 -7.78 -0.64
N TYR A 56 -3.24 -6.98 -1.11
CA TYR A 56 -3.90 -5.97 -0.28
C TYR A 56 -4.90 -6.61 0.70
N VAL A 57 -5.59 -7.67 0.28
CA VAL A 57 -6.44 -8.47 1.17
C VAL A 57 -5.62 -9.16 2.25
N SER A 58 -4.41 -9.64 1.93
CA SER A 58 -3.53 -10.26 2.92
C SER A 58 -3.13 -9.29 4.03
N LEU A 59 -2.98 -7.99 3.74
CA LEU A 59 -2.74 -6.95 4.77
C LEU A 59 -3.93 -6.82 5.73
N LEU A 60 -5.16 -6.83 5.20
CA LEU A 60 -6.37 -6.78 6.02
C LEU A 60 -6.51 -8.04 6.88
N TYR A 61 -6.22 -9.19 6.30
CA TYR A 61 -6.26 -10.46 7.01
C TYR A 61 -5.16 -10.53 8.10
N ALA A 62 -3.95 -10.05 7.80
CA ALA A 62 -2.85 -9.92 8.74
C ALA A 62 -3.23 -9.08 9.96
N TYR A 63 -3.87 -7.92 9.71
CA TYR A 63 -4.37 -7.04 10.76
C TYR A 63 -5.43 -7.72 11.62
N ASN A 64 -6.45 -8.33 11.00
CA ASN A 64 -7.57 -8.94 11.73
C ASN A 64 -7.17 -10.19 12.52
N ARG A 65 -6.25 -11.01 11.99
CA ARG A 65 -5.76 -12.23 12.65
C ARG A 65 -4.54 -12.00 13.55
N HIS A 66 -3.99 -10.78 13.56
CA HIS A 66 -2.76 -10.44 14.29
C HIS A 66 -1.59 -11.37 13.90
N GLU A 67 -1.47 -11.64 12.60
CA GLU A 67 -0.46 -12.55 12.03
C GLU A 67 0.57 -11.77 11.19
N PRO A 68 1.79 -11.52 11.70
CA PRO A 68 2.77 -10.67 11.03
C PRO A 68 3.30 -11.29 9.72
N ARG A 69 3.29 -12.63 9.60
CA ARG A 69 3.81 -13.33 8.42
C ARG A 69 3.07 -12.94 7.13
N LEU A 70 1.80 -12.53 7.24
CA LEU A 70 0.95 -12.16 6.11
C LEU A 70 1.26 -10.76 5.54
N TYR A 71 2.10 -9.96 6.20
CA TYR A 71 2.65 -8.72 5.64
C TYR A 71 3.79 -8.98 4.64
N ILE A 72 4.47 -10.14 4.74
CA ILE A 72 5.64 -10.49 3.91
C ILE A 72 5.32 -10.51 2.41
N PRO A 73 4.25 -11.19 1.93
CA PRO A 73 3.95 -11.22 0.51
C PRO A 73 3.77 -9.83 -0.09
N PHE A 74 3.03 -8.95 0.60
CA PHE A 74 2.85 -7.56 0.18
C PHE A 74 4.19 -6.82 0.12
N MET A 75 5.03 -6.92 1.17
CA MET A 75 6.32 -6.22 1.21
C MET A 75 7.26 -6.66 0.08
N VAL A 76 7.26 -7.95 -0.27
CA VAL A 76 8.09 -8.48 -1.36
C VAL A 76 7.59 -7.96 -2.71
N VAL A 77 6.29 -8.05 -2.97
CA VAL A 77 5.69 -7.61 -4.24
C VAL A 77 5.84 -6.10 -4.42
N ASN A 78 5.49 -5.30 -3.41
CA ASN A 78 5.62 -3.85 -3.46
C ASN A 78 7.10 -3.42 -3.58
N GLY A 79 8.02 -4.14 -2.93
CA GLY A 79 9.47 -3.90 -3.08
C GLY A 79 9.98 -4.19 -4.49
N LEU A 80 9.52 -5.27 -5.12
CA LEU A 80 9.84 -5.60 -6.52
C LEU A 80 9.24 -4.57 -7.49
N GLU A 81 8.01 -4.14 -7.26
CA GLU A 81 7.32 -3.11 -8.04
C GLU A 81 8.08 -1.77 -7.99
N MET A 82 8.51 -1.35 -6.79
CA MET A 82 9.36 -0.17 -6.63
C MET A 82 10.67 -0.30 -7.42
N LEU A 83 11.35 -1.45 -7.33
CA LEU A 83 12.61 -1.69 -8.03
C LEU A 83 12.43 -1.60 -9.55
N LEU A 84 11.39 -2.26 -10.09
CA LEU A 84 11.06 -2.20 -11.51
C LEU A 84 10.69 -0.77 -11.95
N THR A 85 9.95 -0.03 -11.12
CA THR A 85 9.59 1.36 -11.39
C THR A 85 10.82 2.26 -11.44
N VAL A 86 11.80 2.07 -10.54
CA VAL A 86 13.07 2.80 -10.59
C VAL A 86 13.82 2.53 -11.88
N PHE A 87 13.93 1.26 -12.30
CA PHE A 87 14.57 0.92 -13.58
C PHE A 87 13.83 1.54 -14.76
N TYR A 88 12.49 1.55 -14.73
CA TYR A 88 11.68 2.17 -15.77
C TYR A 88 11.89 3.69 -15.83
N VAL A 89 11.90 4.40 -14.69
CA VAL A 89 12.19 5.84 -14.64
C VAL A 89 13.58 6.15 -15.19
N LEU A 90 14.59 5.38 -14.79
CA LEU A 90 15.96 5.55 -15.30
C LEU A 90 16.00 5.32 -16.82
N PHE A 91 15.31 4.31 -17.32
CA PHE A 91 15.18 4.04 -18.75
C PHE A 91 14.55 5.23 -19.49
N LEU A 92 13.44 5.78 -18.96
CA LEU A 92 12.79 6.96 -19.54
C LEU A 92 13.72 8.18 -19.57
N ILE A 93 14.46 8.45 -18.48
CA ILE A 93 15.42 9.56 -18.43
C ILE A 93 16.53 9.37 -19.46
N ILE A 94 17.10 8.16 -19.58
CA ILE A 94 18.13 7.86 -20.59
C ILE A 94 17.57 8.08 -22.00
N MET A 95 16.38 7.56 -22.29
CA MET A 95 15.76 7.76 -23.60
C MET A 95 15.50 9.24 -23.88
N LEU A 96 15.13 10.04 -22.87
CA LEU A 96 14.90 11.48 -23.02
C LEU A 96 16.18 12.24 -23.33
N LEU A 97 17.30 11.86 -22.70
CA LEU A 97 18.58 12.55 -22.86
C LEU A 97 19.33 12.14 -24.13
N PHE A 98 19.22 10.88 -24.56
CA PHE A 98 20.07 10.32 -25.62
C PHE A 98 19.32 9.93 -26.90
N VAL A 99 18.00 9.73 -26.86
CA VAL A 99 17.21 9.27 -28.01
C VAL A 99 15.89 10.03 -28.11
N PRO A 100 15.90 11.32 -28.47
CA PRO A 100 14.69 12.15 -28.54
C PRO A 100 13.67 11.64 -29.58
N GLU A 101 14.12 10.96 -30.64
CA GLU A 101 13.25 10.36 -31.67
C GLU A 101 12.37 9.22 -31.13
N PHE A 102 12.82 8.51 -30.10
CA PHE A 102 12.04 7.46 -29.45
C PHE A 102 10.77 8.05 -28.81
N TRP A 103 10.89 9.21 -28.17
CA TRP A 103 9.77 9.91 -27.54
C TRP A 103 8.76 10.40 -28.55
N HIS A 104 9.22 10.98 -29.65
CA HIS A 104 8.32 11.45 -30.69
C HIS A 104 7.47 10.30 -31.23
N ARG A 105 8.10 9.15 -31.54
CA ARG A 105 7.39 7.98 -32.05
C ARG A 105 6.44 7.36 -31.03
N HIS A 106 6.85 7.20 -29.78
CA HIS A 106 6.04 6.50 -28.79
C HIS A 106 4.92 7.37 -28.20
N LEU A 107 5.20 8.65 -27.99
CA LEU A 107 4.27 9.61 -27.39
C LEU A 107 3.23 10.06 -28.42
N VAL A 108 3.63 10.35 -29.67
CA VAL A 108 2.68 10.69 -30.74
C VAL A 108 1.80 9.50 -31.10
N ILE A 109 2.34 8.28 -31.25
CA ILE A 109 1.50 7.11 -31.54
C ILE A 109 0.55 6.80 -30.38
N SER A 110 0.99 6.94 -29.13
CA SER A 110 0.14 6.70 -27.96
C SER A 110 -0.91 7.80 -27.72
N LEU A 111 -0.71 9.02 -28.22
CA LEU A 111 -1.67 10.13 -28.14
C LEU A 111 -2.59 10.19 -29.38
N ASN A 112 -2.11 9.85 -30.57
CA ASN A 112 -2.86 9.89 -31.83
C ASN A 112 -3.81 8.72 -32.07
N ASP A 113 -3.76 7.64 -31.29
CA ASP A 113 -4.84 6.64 -31.31
C ASP A 113 -6.21 7.23 -30.85
N GLY A 114 -6.24 8.50 -30.38
CA GLY A 114 -7.47 9.22 -30.02
C GLY A 114 -7.81 10.48 -30.83
N TYR A 115 -6.86 11.17 -31.46
CA TYR A 115 -7.13 12.43 -32.16
C TYR A 115 -6.25 12.61 -33.41
N VAL A 116 -6.94 12.81 -34.53
CA VAL A 116 -6.60 13.51 -35.79
C VAL A 116 -5.12 13.61 -36.19
N THR A 117 -4.84 13.09 -37.39
CA THR A 117 -3.68 13.37 -38.26
C THR A 117 -3.17 14.81 -38.13
N VAL A 118 -2.02 14.99 -37.49
CA VAL A 118 -1.32 16.28 -37.41
C VAL A 118 -0.46 16.43 -38.66
N GLU A 119 -0.77 17.44 -39.48
CA GLU A 119 0.10 17.96 -40.53
C GLU A 119 1.30 18.68 -39.90
N GLU A 120 2.48 18.42 -40.48
CA GLU A 120 3.81 18.93 -40.10
C GLU A 120 3.81 20.41 -39.67
N THR A 121 4.16 20.68 -38.41
CA THR A 121 4.60 22.02 -37.96
C THR A 121 5.86 21.93 -37.09
N ASP A 122 6.99 22.20 -37.74
CA ASP A 122 8.38 21.87 -37.39
C ASP A 122 9.07 22.65 -36.23
N ALA A 123 8.36 23.16 -35.22
CA ALA A 123 9.05 23.82 -34.10
C ALA A 123 8.36 23.76 -32.72
N ASP A 124 7.03 23.72 -32.67
CA ASP A 124 6.28 23.70 -31.40
C ASP A 124 6.20 22.30 -30.77
N GLU A 125 6.20 21.24 -31.58
CA GLU A 125 6.05 19.85 -31.12
C GLU A 125 7.16 19.40 -30.16
N GLY A 126 8.40 19.90 -30.36
CA GLY A 126 9.54 19.56 -29.51
C GLY A 126 9.41 20.09 -28.08
N TYR A 127 8.69 21.19 -27.87
CA TYR A 127 8.44 21.76 -26.54
C TYR A 127 7.30 21.01 -25.83
N GLU A 128 6.24 20.65 -26.56
CA GLU A 128 5.10 19.89 -26.04
C GLU A 128 5.50 18.49 -25.57
N ILE A 129 6.33 17.77 -26.35
CA ILE A 129 6.80 16.42 -25.99
C ILE A 129 7.64 16.46 -24.70
N ARG A 130 8.49 17.47 -24.54
CA ARG A 130 9.29 17.65 -23.32
C ARG A 130 8.43 17.95 -22.11
N PHE A 131 7.41 18.80 -22.27
CA PHE A 131 6.49 19.15 -21.19
C PHE A 131 5.67 17.94 -20.72
N VAL A 132 5.09 17.16 -21.65
CA VAL A 132 4.35 15.93 -21.32
C VAL A 132 5.25 14.91 -20.63
N THR A 133 6.50 14.78 -21.08
CA THR A 133 7.47 13.86 -20.46
C THR A 133 7.80 14.27 -19.02
N VAL A 134 7.97 15.56 -18.74
CA VAL A 134 8.21 16.07 -17.38
C VAL A 134 7.02 15.79 -16.47
N ILE A 135 5.78 15.95 -16.95
CA ILE A 135 4.57 15.60 -16.21
C ILE A 135 4.53 14.10 -15.92
N LEU A 136 4.82 13.25 -16.92
CA LEU A 136 4.85 11.81 -16.76
C LEU A 136 5.88 11.38 -15.71
N LEU A 137 7.12 11.89 -15.82
CA LEU A 137 8.19 11.60 -14.86
C LEU A 137 7.83 12.08 -13.44
N SER A 138 7.21 13.25 -13.32
CA SER A 138 6.75 13.78 -12.03
C SER A 138 5.67 12.90 -11.41
N THR A 139 4.73 12.44 -12.23
CA THR A 139 3.64 11.55 -11.81
C THR A 139 4.18 10.20 -11.35
N ILE A 140 5.08 9.59 -12.13
CA ILE A 140 5.71 8.30 -11.77
C ILE A 140 6.55 8.46 -10.50
N SER A 141 7.26 9.58 -10.34
CA SER A 141 8.07 9.86 -9.15
C SER A 141 7.19 10.02 -7.89
N LEU A 142 6.03 10.67 -8.01
CA LEU A 142 5.06 10.78 -6.92
C LEU A 142 4.48 9.40 -6.54
N LEU A 143 4.16 8.57 -7.53
CA LEU A 143 3.71 7.19 -7.31
C LEU A 143 4.80 6.35 -6.61
N LEU A 144 6.05 6.46 -7.04
CA LEU A 144 7.18 5.78 -6.39
C LEU A 144 7.36 6.21 -4.94
N ALA A 145 7.22 7.51 -4.64
CA ALA A 145 7.27 8.02 -3.27
C ALA A 145 6.12 7.45 -2.42
N LEU A 146 4.93 7.32 -2.99
CA LEU A 146 3.78 6.70 -2.33
C LEU A 146 4.02 5.21 -2.04
N LEU A 147 4.54 4.46 -3.02
CA LEU A 147 4.88 3.04 -2.84
C LEU A 147 5.96 2.85 -1.76
N ALA A 148 6.97 3.72 -1.73
CA ALA A 148 8.00 3.73 -0.69
C ALA A 148 7.43 4.02 0.69
N TRP A 149 6.48 4.96 0.77
CA TRP A 149 5.77 5.27 1.99
C TRP A 149 4.93 4.08 2.48
N PHE A 150 4.18 3.42 1.59
CA PHE A 150 3.45 2.19 1.90
C PHE A 150 4.38 1.09 2.43
N GLN A 151 5.50 0.86 1.75
CA GLN A 151 6.51 -0.10 2.19
C GLN A 151 6.99 0.19 3.62
N THR A 152 7.25 1.45 3.92
CA THR A 152 7.75 1.88 5.23
C THR A 152 6.71 1.65 6.34
N ILE A 153 5.45 2.03 6.09
CA ILE A 153 4.36 1.84 7.06
C ILE A 153 4.12 0.35 7.31
N VAL A 154 4.04 -0.46 6.25
CA VAL A 154 3.80 -1.89 6.36
C VAL A 154 4.97 -2.62 7.03
N HIS A 155 6.22 -2.27 6.71
CA HIS A 155 7.38 -2.84 7.38
C HIS A 155 7.40 -2.52 8.87
N ARG A 156 7.07 -1.27 9.25
CA ARG A 156 6.97 -0.90 10.67
C ARG A 156 5.84 -1.66 11.37
N ALA A 157 4.67 -1.81 10.73
CA ALA A 157 3.57 -2.61 11.27
C ALA A 157 3.96 -4.08 11.49
N TYR A 158 4.68 -4.67 10.53
CA TYR A 158 5.26 -6.00 10.66
C TYR A 158 6.20 -6.12 11.86
N CYS A 159 7.15 -5.18 12.01
CA CYS A 159 8.07 -5.17 13.15
C CYS A 159 7.32 -5.08 14.49
N TYR A 160 6.32 -4.21 14.57
CA TYR A 160 5.53 -4.04 15.79
C TYR A 160 4.75 -5.30 16.17
N MET A 161 4.04 -5.92 15.22
CA MET A 161 3.32 -7.17 15.48
C MET A 161 4.25 -8.33 15.80
N ARG A 162 5.44 -8.38 15.18
CA ARG A 162 6.44 -9.40 15.50
C ARG A 162 7.00 -9.24 16.90
N ILE A 163 7.24 -8.01 17.35
CA ILE A 163 7.64 -7.72 18.73
C ILE A 163 6.53 -8.18 19.69
N GLU A 164 5.28 -7.80 19.44
CA GLU A 164 4.12 -8.20 20.26
C GLU A 164 3.97 -9.72 20.38
N GLN A 165 4.24 -10.49 19.32
CA GLN A 165 4.20 -11.96 19.38
C GLN A 165 5.37 -12.59 20.15
N HIS A 166 6.54 -11.96 20.14
CA HIS A 166 7.74 -12.52 20.80
C HIS A 166 7.98 -11.99 22.21
N THR A 167 7.49 -10.79 22.53
CA THR A 167 7.40 -10.30 23.90
C THR A 167 6.04 -10.70 24.44
N LEU A 168 6.00 -11.77 25.24
CA LEU A 168 4.97 -11.94 26.26
C LEU A 168 4.92 -10.62 27.04
N ILE A 169 3.98 -9.73 26.70
CA ILE A 169 3.84 -8.42 27.34
C ILE A 169 3.78 -8.71 28.84
N PRO A 170 4.76 -8.26 29.65
CA PRO A 170 4.70 -8.49 31.08
C PRO A 170 3.40 -7.86 31.59
N PRO A 171 2.64 -8.53 32.48
CA PRO A 171 1.29 -8.13 32.90
C PRO A 171 1.19 -6.71 33.48
N GLN A 172 2.32 -6.06 33.73
CA GLN A 172 2.46 -4.68 34.19
C GLN A 172 2.17 -3.62 33.10
N LEU A 173 2.28 -3.94 31.79
CA LEU A 173 1.89 -3.04 30.70
C LEU A 173 0.43 -3.25 30.23
N HIS A 174 -0.16 -4.39 30.60
CA HIS A 174 -1.52 -4.78 30.24
C HIS A 174 -2.60 -3.78 30.71
N PRO A 175 -2.55 -3.15 31.90
CA PRO A 175 -3.61 -2.21 32.28
C PRO A 175 -3.59 -0.91 31.48
N ALA A 176 -2.43 -0.42 31.03
CA ALA A 176 -2.36 0.76 30.15
C ALA A 176 -2.77 0.43 28.70
N PHE A 177 -2.42 -0.77 28.22
CA PHE A 177 -2.85 -1.26 26.90
C PHE A 177 -4.37 -1.54 26.85
N VAL A 178 -4.93 -2.15 27.90
CA VAL A 178 -6.37 -2.44 28.03
C VAL A 178 -7.18 -1.17 28.25
N LEU A 179 -6.71 -0.20 29.07
CA LEU A 179 -7.43 1.06 29.24
C LEU A 179 -7.57 1.84 27.92
N THR A 180 -6.59 1.72 27.04
CA THR A 180 -6.60 2.42 25.75
C THR A 180 -7.45 1.66 24.73
N LYS A 181 -7.43 0.31 24.74
CA LYS A 181 -8.33 -0.54 23.92
C LYS A 181 -9.81 -0.32 24.29
N THR A 182 -10.12 -0.18 25.58
CA THR A 182 -11.47 0.14 26.07
C THR A 182 -11.88 1.60 25.86
N LYS A 183 -10.97 2.58 25.98
CA LYS A 183 -11.28 3.99 25.67
C LYS A 183 -11.43 4.29 24.18
N LEU A 184 -10.82 3.51 23.29
CA LEU A 184 -10.95 3.64 21.83
C LEU A 184 -12.08 2.78 21.23
N GLY A 185 -12.92 2.15 22.07
CA GLY A 185 -14.15 1.49 21.62
C GLY A 185 -13.95 0.19 20.82
N PHE A 186 -12.77 -0.42 20.85
CA PHE A 186 -12.56 -1.74 20.26
C PHE A 186 -12.86 -2.82 21.29
N ALA A 187 -14.14 -3.14 21.44
CA ALA A 187 -14.55 -4.37 22.11
C ALA A 187 -14.09 -5.57 21.26
N ASP A 188 -13.18 -6.35 21.83
CA ASP A 188 -12.77 -7.64 21.29
C ASP A 188 -13.93 -8.63 21.48
N PRO A 189 -14.60 -9.12 20.42
CA PRO A 189 -15.80 -9.94 20.57
C PRO A 189 -15.53 -11.26 21.32
N HIS A 190 -14.30 -11.74 21.34
CA HIS A 190 -13.91 -12.93 22.11
C HIS A 190 -13.72 -12.67 23.61
N GLN A 191 -13.47 -11.43 24.06
CA GLN A 191 -13.41 -11.13 25.49
C GLN A 191 -14.78 -10.94 26.15
N LEU A 192 -15.83 -10.74 25.34
CA LEU A 192 -17.21 -10.63 25.83
C LEU A 192 -17.81 -11.99 26.18
N GLU A 193 -17.41 -13.07 25.51
CA GLU A 193 -17.89 -14.42 25.77
C GLU A 193 -17.32 -14.97 27.09
N ASP A 194 -16.01 -14.85 27.32
CA ASP A 194 -15.35 -15.32 28.54
C ASP A 194 -15.85 -14.58 29.80
N GLY A 195 -16.09 -13.27 29.69
CA GLY A 195 -16.62 -12.47 30.79
C GLY A 195 -18.08 -12.81 31.14
N GLN A 196 -18.88 -13.24 30.17
CA GLN A 196 -20.25 -13.66 30.41
C GLN A 196 -20.34 -15.06 31.03
N GLU A 197 -19.45 -15.98 30.68
CA GLU A 197 -19.39 -17.30 31.33
C GLU A 197 -18.97 -17.20 32.79
N GLN A 198 -17.94 -16.40 33.10
CA GLN A 198 -17.46 -16.22 34.48
C GLN A 198 -18.51 -15.52 35.38
N GLN A 199 -19.31 -14.62 34.80
CA GLN A 199 -20.42 -13.96 35.51
C GLN A 199 -21.66 -14.85 35.66
N ARG A 200 -21.75 -15.93 34.88
CA ARG A 200 -22.82 -16.94 34.97
C ARG A 200 -22.50 -18.00 36.02
N GLU A 201 -21.24 -18.42 36.11
CA GLU A 201 -20.77 -19.37 37.12
C GLU A 201 -20.83 -18.79 38.54
N SER A 202 -20.48 -17.51 38.71
CA SER A 202 -20.55 -16.82 40.01
C SER A 202 -21.97 -16.55 40.53
N ARG A 203 -23.01 -16.71 39.70
CA ARG A 203 -24.42 -16.64 40.15
C ARG A 203 -25.04 -18.00 40.47
N LEU A 204 -24.33 -19.09 40.17
CA LEU A 204 -24.77 -20.47 40.39
C LEU A 204 -24.04 -21.16 41.56
N ALA A 205 -23.01 -20.51 42.12
CA ALA A 205 -22.34 -20.90 43.37
C ALA A 205 -22.88 -20.09 44.56
#